data_AF-A0A843HSE7-F1
#
_entry.id   AF-A0A843HSE7-F1
#
_cell.length_a   1.000
_cell.length_b   1.000
_cell.length_c   1.000
_cell.angle_alpha   90.00
_cell.angle_beta   90.00
_cell.angle_gamma   90.00
#
_symmetry.space_group_name_H-M   'P 1'
#
loop_
_entity.id
_entity.type
_entity.pdbx_description
1 polymer ?
#
loop_
_entity_poly.entity_id
_entity_poly.type
_entity_poly.pdbx_seq_one_letter_code
_entity_poly.pdbx_strand_id
1 'polypeptide(L)'
;MEAVRVYTRYDLPDDKGETRRERNLRFGQSDSPEVEIPYAGEYLWELFTQLSNAIHRVDFNGYYYNLPPSEIIAWCKLKHWDITACEYDIISAMDNVFCKELNKDRDAISSRKLEEQKQEVKHGRRIK
;
A
#
# COMPACT_ATOMS: atom_id res chain seq x y z
N MET A 1 -9.88 -4.48 7.84
CA MET A 1 -9.78 -4.14 6.40
C MET A 1 -9.71 -2.65 6.16
N GLU A 2 -10.63 -1.85 6.72
CA GLU A 2 -10.59 -0.38 6.62
C GLU A 2 -9.27 0.22 7.10
N ALA A 3 -8.77 -0.24 8.26
CA ALA A 3 -7.47 0.16 8.80
C ALA A 3 -6.32 0.08 7.78
N VAL A 4 -6.25 -1.02 7.01
CA VAL A 4 -5.22 -1.20 5.97
C VAL A 4 -5.39 -0.17 4.86
N ARG A 5 -6.64 0.05 4.40
CA ARG A 5 -6.93 1.04 3.36
C ARG A 5 -6.53 2.45 3.79
N VAL A 6 -6.88 2.85 5.01
CA VAL A 6 -6.53 4.16 5.57
C VAL A 6 -5.01 4.29 5.67
N TYR A 7 -4.34 3.30 6.28
CA TYR A 7 -2.89 3.28 6.41
C TYR A 7 -2.18 3.42 5.06
N THR A 8 -2.52 2.57 4.07
CA THR A 8 -1.88 2.58 2.76
C THR A 8 -2.04 3.94 2.06
N ARG A 9 -3.18 4.61 2.24
CA ARG A 9 -3.47 5.88 1.56
C ARG A 9 -2.90 7.10 2.24
N TYR A 10 -2.87 7.11 3.57
CA TYR A 10 -2.63 8.31 4.35
C TYR A 10 -1.29 8.29 5.09
N ASP A 11 -0.87 7.11 5.55
CA ASP A 11 0.23 6.95 6.51
C ASP A 11 1.44 6.20 5.93
N LEU A 12 1.29 5.56 4.77
CA LEU A 12 2.43 5.01 4.05
C LEU A 12 3.22 6.16 3.37
N PRO A 13 4.53 6.29 3.63
CA PRO A 13 5.35 7.33 3.02
C PRO A 13 5.55 7.06 1.52
N ASP A 14 5.65 8.13 0.75
CA ASP A 14 6.03 8.04 -0.67
C ASP A 14 7.56 7.87 -0.86
N ASP A 15 8.01 7.85 -2.12
CA ASP A 15 9.44 7.75 -2.48
C ASP A 15 10.31 8.90 -1.90
N LYS A 16 9.69 9.99 -1.45
CA LYS A 16 10.36 11.14 -0.81
C LYS A 16 10.27 11.10 0.71
N GLY A 17 9.66 10.06 1.28
CA GLY A 17 9.44 9.91 2.70
C GLY A 17 8.28 10.74 3.25
N GLU A 18 7.49 11.40 2.41
CA GLU A 18 6.35 12.22 2.86
C GLU A 18 5.05 11.41 2.78
N THR A 19 4.30 11.38 3.88
CA THR A 19 2.98 10.77 3.92
C THR A 19 1.92 11.70 3.32
N ARG A 20 0.81 11.12 2.84
CA ARG A 20 -0.29 11.94 2.33
C ARG A 20 -0.94 12.77 3.44
N ARG A 21 -0.96 12.27 4.69
CA ARG A 21 -1.43 13.03 5.85
C ARG A 21 -0.60 14.29 6.08
N GLU A 22 0.73 14.18 6.10
CA GLU A 22 1.64 15.33 6.23
C GLU A 22 1.46 16.33 5.09
N ARG A 23 1.32 15.81 3.86
CA ARG A 23 1.05 16.65 2.68
C ARG A 23 -0.26 17.41 2.83
N ASN A 24 -1.34 16.74 3.23
CA ASN A 24 -2.66 17.36 3.43
C ASN A 24 -2.59 18.47 4.48
N LEU A 25 -1.91 18.21 5.61
CA LEU A 25 -1.68 19.20 6.66
C LEU A 25 -0.96 20.44 6.14
N ARG A 26 0.07 20.27 5.29
CA ARG A 26 0.77 21.39 4.64
C ARG A 26 -0.15 22.27 3.78
N PHE A 27 -1.16 21.67 3.16
CA PHE A 27 -2.16 22.38 2.35
C PHE A 27 -3.42 22.79 3.14
N GLY A 28 -3.39 22.71 4.48
CA GLY A 28 -4.48 23.14 5.35
C GLY A 28 -5.67 22.16 5.44
N GLN A 29 -5.49 20.92 4.99
CA GLN A 29 -6.49 19.84 5.12
C GLN A 29 -6.13 18.95 6.31
N SER A 30 -6.85 19.10 7.42
CA SER A 30 -6.61 18.35 8.66
C SER A 30 -7.58 17.17 8.87
N ASP A 31 -8.55 16.95 7.98
CA ASP A 31 -9.61 15.94 8.14
C ASP A 31 -9.25 14.53 7.63
N SER A 32 -7.96 14.18 7.65
CA SER A 32 -7.54 12.85 7.19
C SER A 32 -7.97 11.76 8.19
N PRO A 33 -8.65 10.69 7.76
CA PRO A 33 -9.16 9.65 8.65
C PRO A 33 -8.01 8.97 9.41
N GLU A 34 -8.24 8.59 10.67
CA GLU A 34 -7.24 7.90 11.49
C GLU A 34 -7.31 6.39 11.31
N VAL A 35 -6.16 5.72 11.48
CA VAL A 35 -6.09 4.26 11.44
C VAL A 35 -6.56 3.71 12.77
N GLU A 36 -7.75 3.11 12.76
CA GLU A 36 -8.29 2.43 13.93
C GLU A 36 -8.08 0.91 13.81
N ILE A 37 -7.22 0.36 14.68
CA ILE A 37 -6.96 -1.08 14.77
C ILE A 37 -7.62 -1.59 16.06
N PRO A 38 -8.53 -2.57 15.99
CA PRO A 38 -9.09 -3.17 17.20
C PRO A 38 -7.99 -3.81 18.04
N TYR A 39 -8.05 -3.65 19.37
CA TYR A 39 -7.06 -4.22 20.30
C TYR A 39 -6.80 -5.71 20.05
N ALA A 40 -7.86 -6.49 19.82
CA ALA A 40 -7.77 -7.92 19.53
C ALA A 40 -7.07 -8.25 18.20
N GLY A 41 -6.80 -7.27 17.33
CA GLY A 41 -6.12 -7.42 16.04
C GLY A 41 -4.75 -6.75 15.97
N GLU A 42 -4.25 -6.16 17.05
CA GLU A 42 -2.97 -5.43 17.05
C GLU A 42 -1.78 -6.33 16.67
N TYR A 43 -1.72 -7.56 17.17
CA TYR A 43 -0.63 -8.48 16.82
C TYR A 43 -0.69 -8.90 15.34
N LEU A 44 -1.88 -9.10 14.76
CA LEU A 44 -2.02 -9.39 13.33
C LEU A 44 -1.61 -8.19 12.48
N TRP A 45 -1.89 -6.99 12.95
CA TRP A 45 -1.40 -5.76 12.33
C TRP A 45 0.12 -5.67 12.35
N GLU A 46 0.73 -5.97 13.49
CA GLU A 46 2.18 -6.03 13.63
C GLU A 46 2.78 -7.08 12.70
N LEU A 47 2.23 -8.30 12.67
CA LEU A 47 2.67 -9.37 11.76
C LEU A 47 2.64 -8.92 10.31
N PHE A 48 1.51 -8.37 9.89
CA PHE A 48 1.30 -7.91 8.53
C PHE A 48 2.31 -6.83 8.14
N THR A 49 2.56 -5.87 9.05
CA THR A 49 3.50 -4.77 8.82
C THR A 49 4.93 -5.30 8.72
N GLN A 50 5.34 -6.18 9.63
CA GLN A 50 6.66 -6.81 9.60
C GLN A 50 6.89 -7.60 8.31
N LEU A 51 5.91 -8.44 7.92
CA LEU A 51 5.93 -9.17 6.67
C LEU A 51 6.11 -8.21 5.49
N SER A 52 5.31 -7.15 5.44
CA SER A 52 5.23 -6.19 4.31
C SER A 52 6.51 -5.38 4.14
N ASN A 53 7.21 -5.11 5.22
CA ASN A 53 8.51 -4.45 5.18
C ASN A 53 9.65 -5.41 4.83
N ALA A 54 9.54 -6.69 5.19
CA ALA A 54 10.62 -7.66 4.99
C ALA A 54 10.69 -8.23 3.57
N ILE A 55 9.56 -8.30 2.87
CA ILE A 55 9.44 -9.00 1.59
C ILE A 55 9.27 -7.98 0.47
N HIS A 56 10.14 -8.05 -0.54
CA HIS A 56 10.01 -7.22 -1.74
C HIS A 56 8.93 -7.79 -2.67
N ARG A 57 7.78 -7.10 -2.75
CA ARG A 57 6.55 -7.61 -3.40
C ARG A 57 6.18 -6.91 -4.71
N VAL A 58 7.17 -6.42 -5.44
CA VAL A 58 6.96 -5.72 -6.70
C VAL A 58 7.37 -6.63 -7.87
N ASP A 59 6.47 -6.81 -8.84
CA ASP A 59 6.73 -7.61 -10.04
C ASP A 59 7.59 -6.84 -11.08
N PHE A 60 7.91 -7.49 -12.20
CA PHE A 60 8.70 -6.88 -13.27
C PHE A 60 8.02 -5.68 -13.94
N ASN A 61 6.70 -5.55 -13.82
CA ASN A 61 5.92 -4.41 -14.31
C ASN A 61 5.75 -3.31 -13.26
N GLY A 62 6.31 -3.50 -12.06
CA GLY A 62 6.22 -2.58 -10.95
C GLY A 62 4.91 -2.65 -10.16
N TYR A 63 4.09 -3.69 -10.34
CA TYR A 63 2.85 -3.90 -9.58
C TYR A 63 3.11 -4.70 -8.31
N TYR A 64 2.39 -4.34 -7.26
CA TYR A 64 2.38 -5.09 -6.00
C TYR A 64 1.59 -6.37 -6.18
N TYR A 65 2.18 -7.50 -5.79
CA TYR A 65 1.53 -8.80 -5.77
C TYR A 65 1.33 -9.29 -4.34
N ASN A 66 0.29 -10.11 -4.15
CA ASN A 66 -0.05 -10.63 -2.83
C ASN A 66 1.03 -11.56 -2.28
N LEU A 67 1.15 -11.60 -0.96
CA LEU A 67 1.97 -12.55 -0.23
C LEU A 67 1.68 -14.00 -0.63
N PRO A 68 2.71 -14.73 -1.10
CA PRO A 68 2.60 -16.17 -1.23
C PRO A 68 2.38 -16.82 0.14
N PRO A 69 1.55 -17.88 0.24
CA PRO A 69 1.38 -18.62 1.50
C PRO A 69 2.71 -19.14 2.06
N SER A 70 3.64 -19.52 1.20
CA SER A 70 4.97 -19.99 1.58
C SER A 70 5.78 -18.95 2.36
N GLU A 71 5.70 -17.68 1.98
CA GLU A 71 6.41 -16.58 2.63
C GLU A 71 5.84 -16.30 4.02
N ILE A 72 4.51 -16.31 4.14
CA ILE A 72 3.83 -16.12 5.43
C ILE A 72 4.24 -17.25 6.40
N ILE A 73 4.19 -18.50 5.95
CA ILE A 73 4.57 -19.66 6.75
C ILE A 73 6.06 -19.60 7.13
N ALA A 74 6.94 -19.25 6.21
CA ALA A 74 8.37 -19.14 6.47
C ALA A 74 8.67 -18.07 7.53
N TRP A 75 8.03 -16.91 7.42
CA TRP A 75 8.19 -15.82 8.40
C TRP A 75 7.66 -16.21 9.78
N CYS A 76 6.47 -16.82 9.84
CA CYS A 76 5.88 -17.29 11.09
C CYS A 76 6.80 -18.30 11.78
N LYS A 77 7.38 -19.25 11.03
CA LYS A 77 8.37 -20.20 11.56
C LYS A 77 9.64 -19.50 12.06
N LEU A 78 10.17 -18.53 11.32
CA LEU A 78 11.38 -17.79 11.68
C LEU A 78 11.19 -16.99 12.98
N LYS A 79 10.01 -16.42 13.19
CA LYS A 79 9.69 -15.58 14.35
C LYS A 79 9.06 -16.35 15.51
N HIS A 80 8.79 -17.65 15.34
CA HIS A 80 8.03 -18.46 16.29
C HIS A 80 6.63 -17.90 16.57
N TRP A 81 5.96 -17.45 15.52
CA TRP A 81 4.56 -17.04 15.58
C TRP A 81 3.69 -18.19 15.12
N ASP A 82 2.81 -18.66 16.00
CA ASP A 82 1.81 -19.65 15.66
C ASP A 82 0.51 -18.92 15.29
N ILE A 83 0.12 -19.02 14.01
CA ILE A 83 -1.14 -18.48 13.51
C ILE A 83 -2.10 -19.61 13.13
N THR A 84 -3.35 -19.43 13.47
CA THR A 84 -4.50 -20.22 13.08
C THR A 84 -4.89 -19.96 11.62
N ALA A 85 -5.73 -20.83 11.06
CA ALA A 85 -6.26 -20.64 9.71
C ALA A 85 -7.08 -19.32 9.57
N CYS A 86 -7.85 -18.96 10.60
CA CYS A 86 -8.64 -17.72 10.59
C CYS A 86 -7.73 -16.48 10.56
N GLU A 87 -6.64 -16.49 11.33
CA GLU A 87 -5.66 -15.41 11.34
C GLU A 87 -4.91 -15.31 10.01
N TYR A 88 -4.58 -16.46 9.40
CA TYR A 88 -4.04 -16.49 8.05
C TYR A 88 -4.97 -15.84 7.02
N ASP A 89 -6.28 -16.12 7.09
CA ASP A 89 -7.28 -15.52 6.21
C ASP A 89 -7.36 -14.01 6.43
N ILE A 90 -7.27 -13.54 7.67
CA ILE A 90 -7.24 -12.12 8.01
C ILE A 90 -6.01 -11.44 7.40
N ILE A 91 -4.81 -12.02 7.55
CA ILE A 91 -3.57 -11.48 6.98
C ILE A 91 -3.65 -11.43 5.46
N SER A 92 -4.15 -12.50 4.83
CA SER A 92 -4.32 -12.59 3.38
C SER A 92 -5.32 -11.54 2.87
N ALA A 93 -6.39 -11.31 3.62
CA ALA A 93 -7.36 -10.27 3.31
C ALA A 93 -6.70 -8.88 3.42
N MET A 94 -5.98 -8.60 4.51
CA MET A 94 -5.25 -7.34 4.70
C MET A 94 -4.30 -7.07 3.53
N ASP A 95 -3.51 -8.06 3.15
CA ASP A 95 -2.55 -7.98 2.04
C ASP A 95 -3.24 -7.70 0.69
N ASN A 96 -4.39 -8.32 0.42
CA ASN A 96 -5.17 -8.03 -0.79
C ASN A 96 -5.57 -6.54 -0.88
N VAL A 97 -6.05 -5.95 0.22
CA VAL A 97 -6.43 -4.53 0.25
C VAL A 97 -5.20 -3.64 0.08
N PHE A 98 -4.09 -3.99 0.73
CA PHE A 98 -2.83 -3.25 0.60
C PHE A 98 -2.35 -3.21 -0.86
N CYS A 99 -2.22 -4.36 -1.51
CA CYS A 99 -1.81 -4.44 -2.92
C CYS A 99 -2.77 -3.70 -3.84
N LYS A 100 -4.09 -3.84 -3.60
CA LYS A 100 -5.12 -3.16 -4.38
C LYS A 100 -5.01 -1.65 -4.30
N GLU A 101 -4.78 -1.07 -3.12
CA GLU A 101 -4.65 0.38 -2.97
C GLU A 101 -3.35 0.91 -3.60
N LEU A 102 -2.22 0.22 -3.41
CA LEU A 102 -0.96 0.61 -4.04
C LEU A 102 -1.00 0.56 -5.56
N ASN A 103 -1.61 -0.50 -6.11
CA ASN A 103 -1.75 -0.63 -7.56
C ASN A 103 -2.68 0.45 -8.15
N LYS A 104 -3.74 0.85 -7.43
CA LYS A 104 -4.56 2.00 -7.84
C LYS A 104 -3.76 3.30 -7.89
N ASP A 105 -2.92 3.55 -6.90
CA ASP A 105 -2.08 4.75 -6.88
C ASP A 105 -1.07 4.74 -8.02
N ARG A 106 -0.48 3.57 -8.32
CA ARG A 106 0.37 3.37 -9.50
C ARG A 106 -0.36 3.66 -10.80
N ASP A 107 -1.55 3.12 -11.00
CA ASP A 107 -2.37 3.34 -12.19
C ASP A 107 -2.73 4.82 -12.37
N ALA A 108 -3.05 5.50 -11.26
CA ALA A 108 -3.33 6.92 -11.26
C ALA A 108 -2.09 7.75 -11.66
N ILE A 109 -0.90 7.39 -11.16
CA ILE A 109 0.36 8.04 -11.56
C ILE A 109 0.65 7.80 -13.04
N SER A 110 0.53 6.55 -13.50
CA SER A 110 0.77 6.17 -14.90
C SER A 110 -0.16 6.93 -15.86
N SER A 111 -1.45 7.01 -15.50
CA SER A 111 -2.46 7.71 -16.29
C SER A 111 -2.18 9.22 -16.38
N ARG A 112 -1.76 9.85 -15.26
CA ARG A 112 -1.37 11.27 -15.25
C ARG A 112 -0.19 11.55 -16.19
N LYS A 113 0.87 10.73 -16.10
CA LYS A 113 2.05 10.87 -16.98
C LYS A 113 1.70 10.71 -18.46
N LEU A 114 0.83 9.76 -18.78
CA LEU A 114 0.39 9.54 -20.17
C LEU A 114 -0.42 10.73 -20.70
N GLU A 115 -1.26 11.34 -19.87
CA GLU A 115 -2.04 12.51 -20.27
C GLU A 115 -1.16 13.76 -20.45
N GLU A 116 -0.18 13.98 -19.56
CA GLU A 116 0.83 15.03 -19.69
C GLU A 116 1.60 14.90 -21.03
N GLN A 117 2.10 13.70 -21.35
CA GLN A 117 2.79 13.43 -22.61
C GLN A 117 1.90 13.68 -23.84
N LYS A 118 0.62 13.29 -23.79
CA LYS A 118 -0.33 13.58 -24.88
C LYS A 118 -0.55 15.08 -25.05
N GLN A 119 -0.60 15.85 -23.96
CA GLN A 119 -0.77 17.30 -24.00
C GLN A 119 0.49 17.99 -24.58
N GLU A 120 1.68 17.57 -24.21
CA GLU A 120 2.94 18.07 -24.77
C GLU A 120 3.05 17.82 -26.29
N VAL A 121 2.70 16.62 -26.75
CA VAL A 121 2.68 16.29 -28.20
C VAL A 121 1.68 17.15 -28.96
N LYS A 122 0.49 17.41 -28.38
CA LYS A 122 -0.51 18.30 -28.98
C LYS A 122 -0.03 19.76 -29.02
N HIS A 123 0.61 20.24 -27.97
CA HIS A 123 1.15 21.59 -27.91
C HIS A 123 2.31 21.78 -28.90
N GLY A 124 3.24 20.83 -28.98
CA GLY A 124 4.35 20.86 -29.94
C GLY A 124 3.93 20.76 -31.42
N ARG A 125 2.79 20.11 -31.71
CA ARG A 125 2.19 20.07 -33.06
C ARG A 125 1.45 21.36 -33.45
N ARG A 126 1.09 22.22 -32.50
CA ARG A 126 0.40 23.50 -32.75
C ARG A 126 1.35 24.66 -33.09
N ILE A 127 2.66 24.47 -32.88
CA ILE A 127 3.71 25.50 -33.05
C ILE A 127 4.51 25.28 -34.36
N LYS A 128 4.07 24.36 -35.23
CA LYS A 128 4.59 24.18 -36.60
C LYS A 128 3.48 24.45 -37.60
#